data_AF-A0A935TF90-F1
#
_entry.id   AF-A0A935TF90-F1
#
_cell.length_a   1.000
_cell.length_b   1.000
_cell.length_c   1.000
_cell.angle_alpha   90.00
_cell.angle_beta   90.00
_cell.angle_gamma   90.00
#
_symmetry.space_group_name_H-M   'P 1'
#
loop_
_entity.id
_entity.type
_entity.pdbx_description
1 polymer ?
#
loop_
_entity_poly.entity_id
_entity_poly.type
_entity_poly.pdbx_seq_one_letter_code
_entity_poly.pdbx_strand_id
1 'polypeptide(L)'
;MNTSARSSGHGYFPAIVCVERDSPIDALVALCVARDEAMDIVAASWVAAESSCLFAMLDGGRPVVVLRTQEGRWAACNVFLSQVCVTSQEADRRLGKLLKRGRRGYVACLAVCITDAAGDG
;
A
#
# COMPACT_ATOMS: atom_id res chain seq x y z
N MET A 1 23.84 -16.50 -21.67
CA MET A 1 23.89 -16.40 -20.19
C MET A 1 23.79 -14.92 -19.87
N ASN A 2 22.57 -14.43 -19.69
CA ASN A 2 22.32 -13.02 -19.43
C ASN A 2 21.45 -13.00 -18.18
N THR A 3 22.08 -12.94 -17.02
CA THR A 3 21.41 -12.72 -15.74
C THR A 3 20.90 -11.29 -15.72
N SER A 4 19.65 -11.08 -16.13
CA SER A 4 18.94 -9.82 -15.89
C SER A 4 18.91 -9.60 -14.38
N ALA A 5 19.74 -8.69 -13.89
CA ALA A 5 19.70 -8.26 -12.51
C ALA A 5 18.35 -7.57 -12.29
N ARG A 6 17.39 -8.28 -11.68
CA ARG A 6 16.17 -7.67 -11.14
C ARG A 6 16.62 -6.68 -10.07
N SER A 7 16.66 -5.40 -10.41
CA SER A 7 16.85 -4.33 -9.45
C SER A 7 15.56 -4.22 -8.64
N SER A 8 15.50 -4.92 -7.50
CA SER A 8 14.41 -4.78 -6.53
C SER A 8 14.50 -3.39 -5.90
N GLY A 9 13.74 -2.44 -6.42
CA GLY A 9 13.56 -1.13 -5.81
C GLY A 9 12.53 -1.21 -4.69
N HIS A 10 12.66 -0.37 -3.66
CA HIS A 10 11.60 -0.16 -2.68
C HIS A 10 11.09 1.26 -2.82
N GLY A 11 9.76 1.41 -2.94
CA GLY A 11 9.07 2.69 -2.96
C GLY A 11 8.37 2.91 -1.63
N TYR A 12 8.60 4.07 -1.01
CA TYR A 12 7.93 4.49 0.21
C TYR A 12 6.88 5.54 -0.11
N PHE A 13 5.70 5.46 0.48
CA PHE A 13 4.66 6.46 0.27
C PHE A 13 3.85 6.75 1.54
N PRO A 14 3.31 7.97 1.67
CA PRO A 14 2.43 8.31 2.77
C PRO A 14 1.07 7.63 2.60
N ALA A 15 0.62 6.96 3.66
CA ALA A 15 -0.69 6.32 3.77
C ALA A 15 -1.45 6.97 4.95
N ILE A 16 -2.54 7.68 4.67
CA ILE A 16 -3.30 8.38 5.71
C ILE A 16 -4.43 7.48 6.18
N VAL A 17 -4.50 7.21 7.48
CA VAL A 17 -5.57 6.39 8.06
C VAL A 17 -6.89 7.13 7.93
N CYS A 18 -7.86 6.47 7.28
CA CYS A 18 -9.23 6.94 7.21
C CYS A 18 -10.08 6.35 8.32
N VAL A 19 -9.94 5.05 8.56
CA VAL A 19 -10.70 4.33 9.58
C VAL A 19 -9.95 3.07 10.01
N GLU A 20 -10.19 2.65 11.24
CA GLU A 20 -9.69 1.39 11.78
C GLU A 20 -10.87 0.42 11.97
N ARG A 21 -10.69 -0.84 11.58
CA ARG A 21 -11.69 -1.90 11.66
C ARG A 21 -11.07 -3.17 12.23
N ASP A 22 -11.88 -4.01 12.86
CA ASP A 22 -11.39 -5.28 13.41
C ASP A 22 -11.19 -6.37 12.33
N SER A 23 -11.71 -6.16 11.11
CA SER A 23 -11.61 -7.07 9.97
C SER A 23 -10.97 -6.40 8.75
N PRO A 24 -10.09 -7.09 8.01
CA PRO A 24 -9.46 -6.54 6.81
C PRO A 24 -10.48 -6.28 5.69
N ILE A 25 -11.52 -7.13 5.60
CA ILE A 25 -12.60 -6.96 4.61
C ILE A 25 -13.39 -5.69 4.92
N ASP A 26 -13.75 -5.45 6.18
CA ASP A 26 -14.49 -4.24 6.57
C ASP A 26 -13.66 -2.97 6.38
N ALA A 27 -12.33 -3.05 6.54
CA ALA A 27 -11.44 -1.95 6.23
C ALA A 27 -11.43 -1.64 4.71
N LEU A 28 -11.32 -2.66 3.85
CA LEU A 28 -11.40 -2.51 2.39
C LEU A 28 -12.77 -1.95 1.96
N VAL A 29 -13.87 -2.49 2.48
CA VAL A 29 -15.23 -1.99 2.20
C VAL A 29 -15.38 -0.53 2.63
N ALA A 30 -14.77 -0.13 3.76
CA ALA A 30 -14.77 1.27 4.18
C ALA A 30 -13.96 2.20 3.27
N LEU A 31 -13.05 1.66 2.44
CA LEU A 31 -12.41 2.37 1.34
C LEU A 31 -13.23 2.35 0.06
N CYS A 32 -14.50 1.93 0.10
CA CYS A 32 -15.37 1.75 -1.06
C CYS A 32 -14.92 0.65 -2.04
N VAL A 33 -14.18 -0.35 -1.57
CA VAL A 33 -13.91 -1.57 -2.35
C VAL A 33 -15.17 -2.44 -2.32
N ALA A 34 -15.54 -3.04 -3.46
CA ALA A 34 -16.65 -3.99 -3.49
C ALA A 34 -16.33 -5.18 -2.58
N ARG A 35 -17.33 -5.73 -1.87
CA ARG A 35 -17.08 -6.82 -0.91
C ARG A 35 -16.43 -8.04 -1.55
N ASP A 36 -16.84 -8.38 -2.77
CA ASP A 36 -16.31 -9.50 -3.56
C ASP A 36 -14.80 -9.29 -3.86
N GLU A 37 -14.47 -8.14 -4.45
CA GLU A 37 -13.09 -7.72 -4.71
C GLU A 37 -12.25 -7.65 -3.42
N ALA A 38 -12.84 -7.20 -2.30
CA ALA A 38 -12.15 -7.18 -1.01
C ALA A 38 -11.81 -8.58 -0.50
N MET A 39 -12.69 -9.56 -0.72
CA MET A 39 -12.43 -10.97 -0.39
C MET A 39 -11.32 -11.53 -1.28
N ASP A 40 -11.32 -11.22 -2.58
CA ASP A 40 -10.26 -11.64 -3.49
C ASP A 40 -8.89 -11.06 -3.12
N ILE A 41 -8.83 -9.78 -2.75
CA ILE A 41 -7.60 -9.12 -2.28
C ILE A 41 -7.08 -9.82 -1.01
N VAL A 42 -7.95 -10.08 -0.05
CA VAL A 42 -7.58 -10.80 1.19
C VAL A 42 -7.13 -12.23 0.88
N ALA A 43 -7.83 -12.94 0.00
CA ALA A 43 -7.48 -14.30 -0.40
C ALA A 43 -6.11 -14.34 -1.11
N ALA A 44 -5.86 -13.41 -2.04
CA ALA A 44 -4.58 -13.28 -2.72
C ALA A 44 -3.43 -13.00 -1.74
N SER A 45 -3.69 -12.24 -0.68
CA SER A 45 -2.69 -11.95 0.35
C SER A 45 -2.27 -13.15 1.20
N TRP A 46 -3.11 -14.18 1.34
CA TRP A 46 -2.75 -15.37 2.12
C TRP A 46 -1.57 -16.14 1.54
N VAL A 47 -1.36 -16.06 0.23
CA VAL A 47 -0.22 -16.68 -0.46
C VAL A 47 1.10 -16.01 -0.04
N ALA A 48 1.05 -14.72 0.28
CA ALA A 48 2.15 -13.97 0.87
C ALA A 48 2.04 -14.01 2.40
N ALA A 49 2.49 -15.12 2.99
CA ALA A 49 2.45 -15.41 4.43
C ALA A 49 2.49 -14.15 5.33
N GLU A 50 1.46 -14.00 6.17
CA GLU A 50 1.35 -12.95 7.20
C GLU A 50 1.56 -11.51 6.73
N SER A 51 1.08 -11.19 5.52
CA SER A 51 1.09 -9.82 5.00
C SER A 51 0.32 -8.88 5.94
N SER A 52 1.06 -8.13 6.75
CA SER A 52 0.53 -7.05 7.61
C SER A 52 0.15 -5.81 6.80
N CYS A 53 0.20 -5.90 5.48
CA CYS A 53 -0.12 -4.86 4.51
C CYS A 53 -0.81 -5.50 3.31
N LEU A 54 -2.04 -5.07 3.05
CA LEU A 54 -2.80 -5.40 1.85
C LEU A 54 -2.75 -4.20 0.94
N PHE A 55 -2.15 -4.35 -0.24
CA PHE A 55 -2.14 -3.31 -1.26
C PHE A 55 -2.85 -3.82 -2.51
N ALA A 56 -3.76 -3.02 -3.04
CA ALA A 56 -4.45 -3.31 -4.28
C ALA A 56 -4.64 -2.05 -5.12
N MET A 57 -4.57 -2.23 -6.45
CA MET A 57 -4.97 -1.22 -7.42
C MET A 57 -6.37 -1.57 -7.90
N LEU A 58 -7.36 -0.74 -7.53
CA LEU A 58 -8.74 -0.95 -7.96
C LEU A 58 -8.91 -0.53 -9.42
N ASP A 59 -9.92 -1.09 -10.07
CA ASP A 59 -10.40 -0.62 -11.36
C ASP A 59 -10.75 0.88 -11.29
N GLY A 60 -10.15 1.66 -12.21
CA GLY A 60 -10.16 3.13 -12.16
C GLY A 60 -8.87 3.75 -11.61
N GLY A 61 -7.85 2.93 -11.31
CA GLY A 61 -6.50 3.40 -10.98
C GLY A 61 -6.37 3.95 -9.56
N ARG A 62 -7.34 3.67 -8.68
CA ARG A 62 -7.30 4.12 -7.29
C ARG A 62 -6.52 3.11 -6.44
N PRO A 63 -5.37 3.48 -5.87
CA PRO A 63 -4.66 2.62 -4.93
C PRO A 63 -5.38 2.58 -3.60
N VAL A 64 -5.54 1.37 -3.06
CA VAL A 64 -5.99 1.15 -1.68
C VAL A 64 -4.92 0.39 -0.91
N VAL A 65 -4.70 0.79 0.34
CA VAL A 65 -3.86 0.03 1.26
C VAL A 65 -4.58 -0.16 2.59
N VAL A 66 -4.46 -1.37 3.13
CA VAL A 66 -4.92 -1.69 4.47
C VAL A 66 -3.75 -2.25 5.25
N LEU A 67 -3.48 -1.66 6.42
CA LEU A 67 -2.34 -1.99 7.25
C LEU A 67 -2.83 -2.59 8.57
N ARG A 68 -2.19 -3.67 9.03
CA ARG A 68 -2.42 -4.19 10.37
C ARG A 68 -1.71 -3.31 11.38
N THR A 69 -2.46 -2.75 12.32
CA THR A 69 -1.94 -1.92 13.41
C THR A 69 -1.35 -2.79 14.51
N GLN A 70 -0.52 -2.19 15.37
CA GLN A 70 0.05 -2.87 16.54
C GLN A 70 -1.01 -3.36 17.53
N GLU A 71 -2.20 -2.75 17.53
CA GLU A 71 -3.35 -3.15 18.34
C GLU A 71 -4.11 -4.34 17.74
N GLY A 72 -3.64 -4.89 16.61
CA GLY A 72 -4.24 -6.01 15.91
C GLY A 72 -5.42 -5.65 15.00
N ARG A 73 -5.77 -4.36 14.91
CA ARG A 73 -6.81 -3.84 14.01
C ARG A 73 -6.27 -3.59 12.61
N TRP A 74 -7.16 -3.33 11.67
CA TRP A 74 -6.85 -3.02 10.28
C TRP A 74 -7.18 -1.56 9.98
N ALA A 75 -6.14 -0.79 9.70
CA ALA A 75 -6.24 0.60 9.28
C ALA A 75 -6.43 0.67 7.76
N ALA A 76 -7.60 1.15 7.34
CA ALA A 76 -7.87 1.48 5.95
C ALA A 76 -7.27 2.86 5.64
N CYS A 77 -6.38 2.90 4.66
CA CYS A 77 -5.61 4.09 4.37
C CYS A 77 -5.82 4.57 2.92
N ASN A 78 -5.95 5.89 2.78
CA ASN A 78 -5.85 6.53 1.48
C ASN A 78 -4.37 6.68 1.10
N VAL A 79 -4.03 6.23 -0.10
CA VAL A 79 -2.68 6.20 -0.62
C VAL A 79 -2.45 7.31 -1.64
N PHE A 80 -1.29 7.95 -1.55
CA PHE A 80 -0.86 8.95 -2.52
C PHE A 80 0.35 8.43 -3.30
N LEU A 81 0.13 7.57 -4.30
CA LEU A 81 1.21 7.00 -5.12
C LEU A 81 1.98 8.06 -5.93
N SER A 82 1.36 9.20 -6.23
CA SER A 82 2.04 10.37 -6.82
C SER A 82 3.18 10.90 -5.93
N GLN A 83 3.20 10.55 -4.64
CA GLN A 83 4.18 11.01 -3.66
C GLN A 83 5.17 9.90 -3.27
N VAL A 84 5.33 8.83 -4.08
CA VAL A 84 6.33 7.79 -3.83
C VAL A 84 7.74 8.39 -3.73
N CYS A 85 8.50 7.89 -2.77
CA CYS A 85 9.86 8.28 -2.43
C CYS A 85 10.77 7.06 -2.42
N VAL A 86 12.05 7.28 -2.68
CA VAL A 86 13.08 6.24 -2.60
C VAL A 86 13.43 5.90 -1.15
N THR A 87 13.17 6.83 -0.20
CA THR A 87 13.50 6.66 1.21
C THR A 87 12.29 6.84 2.12
N SER A 88 12.26 6.08 3.22
CA SER A 88 11.21 6.17 4.25
C SER A 88 11.17 7.54 4.93
N GLN A 89 12.34 8.16 5.17
CA GLN A 89 12.43 9.48 5.80
C GLN A 89 11.76 10.59 4.98
N GLU A 90 11.91 10.58 3.65
CA GLU A 90 11.24 11.58 2.81
C GLU A 90 9.73 11.34 2.75
N ALA A 91 9.30 10.07 2.71
CA ALA A 91 7.88 9.73 2.80
C ALA A 91 7.28 10.17 4.15
N ASP A 92 8.01 10.01 5.26
CA ASP A 92 7.61 10.50 6.59
C ASP A 92 7.50 12.03 6.63
N ARG A 93 8.51 12.73 6.08
CA ARG A 93 8.47 14.19 5.99
C ARG A 93 7.28 14.70 5.17
N ARG A 94 6.92 14.00 4.09
CA ARG A 94 5.72 14.29 3.29
C ARG A 94 4.45 13.95 4.05
N LEU A 95 4.42 12.84 4.77
CA LEU A 95 3.31 12.46 5.64
C LEU A 95 3.04 13.56 6.67
N GLY A 96 4.07 14.06 7.36
CA GLY A 96 3.94 15.16 8.33
C GLY A 96 3.28 16.43 7.76
N LYS A 97 3.51 16.73 6.47
CA LYS A 97 2.84 17.85 5.78
C LYS A 97 1.36 17.57 5.45
N LEU A 98 1.02 16.30 5.22
CA LEU A 98 -0.32 15.85 4.87
C LEU A 98 -1.20 15.61 6.10
N LEU A 99 -0.61 15.25 7.24
CA LEU A 99 -1.28 15.06 8.53
C LEU A 99 -1.72 16.41 9.13
N LYS A 100 -2.73 17.02 8.52
CA LYS A 100 -3.41 18.19 9.07
C LYS A 100 -4.54 17.71 10.00
N ARG A 101 -4.65 18.32 11.18
CA ARG A 101 -5.77 18.16 12.15
C ARG A 101 -5.82 16.83 12.94
N GLY A 102 -4.68 16.31 13.39
CA GLY A 102 -4.67 15.14 14.31
C GLY A 102 -5.01 13.80 13.66
N ARG A 103 -4.91 13.70 12.33
CA ARG A 103 -5.06 12.43 11.60
C ARG A 103 -3.86 11.53 11.86
N ARG A 104 -4.09 10.22 11.87
CA ARG A 104 -3.04 9.20 11.94
C ARG A 104 -2.60 8.83 10.53
N GLY A 105 -1.36 8.40 10.37
CA GLY A 105 -0.84 7.94 9.09
C GLY A 105 0.38 7.05 9.29
N TYR A 106 0.70 6.31 8.24
CA TYR A 106 1.81 5.38 8.18
C TYR A 106 2.63 5.65 6.92
N VAL A 107 3.93 5.35 6.99
CA VAL A 107 4.77 5.23 5.80
C VAL A 107 4.70 3.77 5.36
N ALA A 108 4.08 3.52 4.22
CA ALA A 108 4.02 2.19 3.63
C ALA A 108 5.21 2.00 2.68
N CYS A 109 5.69 0.75 2.58
CA CYS A 109 6.75 0.33 1.68
C CYS A 109 6.17 -0.67 0.68
N LEU A 110 6.41 -0.44 -0.60
CA LEU A 110 6.08 -1.37 -1.68
C LEU A 110 7.37 -1.80 -2.35
N ALA A 111 7.57 -3.11 -2.47
CA ALA A 111 8.60 -3.65 -3.34
C ALA A 111 8.20 -3.35 -4.79
N VAL A 112 8.99 -2.51 -5.46
CA VAL A 112 8.82 -2.20 -6.88
C VAL A 112 9.75 -3.13 -7.64
N CYS A 113 9.18 -4.18 -8.22
CA CYS A 113 9.86 -4.93 -9.26
C CYS A 113 9.85 -4.09 -10.55
N ILE A 114 10.89 -3.29 -10.74
CA ILE A 114 11.11 -2.63 -12.04
C ILE A 114 11.53 -3.74 -13.00
N THR A 115 10.62 -4.09 -13.91
CA THR A 115 10.99 -4.93 -15.05
C THR A 115 11.55 -3.97 -16.09
N ASP A 116 12.88 -3.90 -16.18
CA ASP A 116 13.53 -3.13 -17.23
C ASP A 116 13.14 -3.77 -18.57
N ALA A 117 12.16 -3.16 -19.25
CA ALA A 117 11.85 -3.51 -20.62
C ALA A 117 12.99 -2.95 -21.47
N ALA A 118 13.97 -3.81 -21.74
CA ALA A 118 15.07 -3.52 -22.64
C ALA A 118 14.51 -2.90 -23.93
N GLY A 119 14.82 -1.61 -24.14
CA GLY A 119 14.45 -0.88 -25.34
C GLY A 119 15.13 -1.48 -26.55
N ASP A 120 14.34 -1.78 -27.58
CA ASP A 120 14.79 -2.07 -28.93
C ASP A 120 14.87 -0.74 -29.70
N GLY A 121 16.04 -0.44 -30.25
CA GLY A 121 16.33 0.77 -31.03
C GLY A 121 17.78 0.84 -31.47
#